data_AF-A0A7Z0ECI2-F1
#
_entry.id   AF-A0A7Z0ECI2-F1
#
_cell.length_a   1.000
_cell.length_b   1.000
_cell.length_c   1.000
_cell.angle_alpha   90.00
_cell.angle_beta   90.00
_cell.angle_gamma   90.00
#
_symmetry.space_group_name_H-M   'P 1'
#
loop_
_entity.id
_entity.type
_entity.pdbx_description
1 polymer ?
#
loop_
_entity_poly.entity_id
_entity_poly.type
_entity_poly.pdbx_seq_one_letter_code
_entity_poly.pdbx_strand_id
1 'polypeptide(L)'
;MGLGLHRLGLENTDVTDTPASTYGETVLWAAAAHGEGFDGIAYMSKKCNTDTVYVLFGDKVEASDFEVDPTYAWIFGDQAAGEDKLIDLCAVVKVEVNAT
;
A
#
# COMPACT_ATOMS: atom_id res chain seq x y z
N MET A 1 10.00 -7.32 -10.53
CA MET A 1 10.58 -8.06 -9.38
C MET A 1 9.47 -8.88 -8.74
N GLY A 2 9.46 -10.21 -8.90
CA GLY A 2 8.31 -11.07 -8.54
C GLY A 2 8.70 -12.47 -8.02
N LEU A 3 9.80 -12.57 -7.27
CA LEU A 3 10.34 -13.85 -6.76
C LEU A 3 10.08 -14.10 -5.26
N GLY A 4 9.33 -13.20 -4.59
CA GLY A 4 9.07 -13.29 -3.15
C GLY A 4 8.34 -14.59 -2.78
N LEU A 5 7.26 -14.93 -3.51
CA LEU A 5 6.51 -16.17 -3.31
C LEU A 5 7.35 -17.41 -3.61
N HIS A 6 8.21 -17.35 -4.64
CA HIS A 6 9.11 -18.46 -4.98
C HIS A 6 10.09 -18.79 -3.85
N ARG A 7 10.59 -17.78 -3.11
CA ARG A 7 11.43 -18.00 -1.92
C ARG A 7 10.68 -18.70 -0.78
N LEU A 8 9.36 -18.58 -0.75
CA LEU A 8 8.47 -19.25 0.22
C LEU A 8 7.95 -20.60 -0.30
N GLY A 9 8.35 -21.02 -1.51
CA GLY A 9 7.84 -22.24 -2.14
C GLY A 9 6.36 -22.14 -2.57
N LEU A 10 5.84 -20.93 -2.73
CA LEU A 10 4.45 -20.65 -3.09
C LEU A 10 4.35 -20.11 -4.51
N GLU A 11 3.21 -20.34 -5.13
CA GLU A 11 2.80 -19.74 -6.40
C GLU A 11 1.72 -18.68 -6.20
N ASN A 12 1.45 -17.87 -7.23
CA ASN A 12 0.35 -16.91 -7.17
C ASN A 12 -1.01 -17.59 -6.97
N THR A 13 -1.17 -18.80 -7.49
CA THR A 13 -2.35 -19.65 -7.32
C THR A 13 -2.64 -20.00 -5.88
N ASP A 14 -1.61 -20.01 -5.01
CA ASP A 14 -1.78 -20.34 -3.59
C ASP A 14 -2.24 -19.14 -2.76
N VAL A 15 -2.13 -17.91 -3.27
CA VAL A 15 -2.31 -16.68 -2.46
C VAL A 15 -3.25 -15.67 -3.10
N THR A 16 -3.09 -15.38 -4.39
CA THR A 16 -3.77 -14.27 -5.06
C THR A 16 -4.71 -14.70 -6.19
N ASP A 17 -4.56 -15.91 -6.75
CA ASP A 17 -5.44 -16.37 -7.83
C ASP A 17 -6.74 -16.96 -7.27
N THR A 18 -7.72 -16.09 -7.09
CA THR A 18 -9.09 -16.49 -6.75
C THR A 18 -9.94 -16.52 -8.04
N PRO A 19 -10.71 -17.60 -8.28
CA PRO A 19 -11.70 -17.64 -9.34
C PRO A 19 -12.72 -16.51 -9.21
N ALA A 20 -13.23 -16.00 -10.34
CA ALA A 20 -14.25 -14.94 -10.28
C ALA A 20 -15.54 -15.38 -9.58
N SER A 21 -15.84 -16.68 -9.59
CA SER A 21 -16.99 -17.28 -8.91
C SER A 21 -16.94 -17.14 -7.39
N THR A 22 -15.76 -16.98 -6.79
CA THR A 22 -15.57 -16.84 -5.35
C THR A 22 -15.34 -15.39 -4.90
N TYR A 23 -15.36 -14.41 -5.82
CA TYR A 23 -15.32 -12.99 -5.44
C TYR A 23 -16.52 -12.54 -4.59
N GLY A 24 -17.65 -13.26 -4.64
CA GLY A 24 -18.74 -13.01 -3.69
C GLY A 24 -18.33 -13.20 -2.23
N GLU A 25 -17.34 -14.06 -1.95
CA GLU A 25 -16.85 -14.32 -0.59
C GLU A 25 -15.95 -13.18 -0.10
N THR A 26 -15.20 -12.52 -0.98
CA THR A 26 -14.33 -11.39 -0.58
C THR A 26 -15.15 -10.17 -0.11
N VAL A 27 -16.41 -10.06 -0.55
CA VAL A 27 -17.36 -9.06 -0.04
C VAL A 27 -17.61 -9.23 1.46
N LEU A 28 -17.59 -10.47 1.98
CA LEU A 28 -17.79 -10.73 3.41
C LEU A 28 -16.67 -10.12 4.27
N TRP A 29 -15.44 -10.13 3.76
CA TRP A 29 -14.30 -9.51 4.43
C TRP A 29 -14.43 -7.99 4.45
N ALA A 30 -14.87 -7.39 3.33
CA ALA A 30 -15.15 -5.97 3.26
C ALA A 30 -16.29 -5.57 4.22
N ALA A 31 -17.36 -6.35 4.28
CA ALA A 31 -18.47 -6.12 5.19
C ALA A 31 -18.05 -6.23 6.67
N ALA A 32 -17.22 -7.22 7.01
CA ALA A 32 -16.68 -7.36 8.36
C ALA A 32 -15.77 -6.18 8.73
N ALA A 33 -14.86 -5.78 7.84
CA ALA A 33 -13.98 -4.63 8.06
C ALA A 33 -14.78 -3.33 8.26
N HIS A 34 -15.82 -3.12 7.45
CA HIS A 34 -16.72 -1.99 7.60
C HIS A 34 -17.42 -1.98 8.96
N GLY A 35 -17.92 -3.14 9.40
CA GLY A 35 -18.57 -3.33 10.70
C GLY A 35 -17.66 -3.09 11.91
N GLU A 36 -16.37 -3.42 11.78
CA GLU A 36 -15.34 -3.16 12.79
C GLU A 36 -14.83 -1.70 12.77
N GLY A 37 -15.29 -0.88 11.81
CA GLY A 37 -14.99 0.55 11.76
C GLY A 37 -13.69 0.91 11.03
N PHE A 38 -13.17 0.03 10.18
CA PHE A 38 -12.07 0.39 9.27
C PHE A 38 -12.58 1.30 8.14
N ASP A 39 -11.67 2.14 7.61
CA ASP A 39 -11.98 3.11 6.53
C ASP A 39 -11.99 2.48 5.13
N GLY A 40 -11.48 1.25 5.01
CA GLY A 40 -11.36 0.57 3.74
C GLY A 40 -10.60 -0.74 3.83
N ILE A 41 -10.24 -1.26 2.67
CA ILE A 41 -9.44 -2.48 2.51
C ILE A 41 -8.29 -2.25 1.53
N ALA A 42 -7.17 -2.92 1.79
CA ALA A 42 -6.07 -3.05 0.85
C ALA A 42 -6.14 -4.44 0.21
N TYR A 43 -6.17 -4.50 -1.12
CA TYR A 43 -6.15 -5.77 -1.85
C TYR A 43 -5.04 -5.78 -2.89
N MET A 44 -4.53 -6.97 -3.16
CA MET A 44 -3.50 -7.20 -4.16
C MET A 44 -4.12 -7.90 -5.37
N SER A 45 -3.89 -7.35 -6.57
CA SER A 45 -4.46 -7.91 -7.79
C SER A 45 -3.76 -9.21 -8.17
N LYS A 46 -4.52 -10.19 -8.64
CA LYS A 46 -3.93 -11.42 -9.19
C LYS A 46 -3.11 -11.22 -10.45
N LYS A 47 -3.33 -10.11 -11.18
CA LYS A 47 -2.56 -9.76 -12.39
C LYS A 47 -1.31 -8.95 -12.08
N CYS A 48 -1.33 -8.17 -10.99
CA CYS A 48 -0.20 -7.36 -10.53
C CYS A 48 -0.05 -7.58 -9.02
N ASN A 49 0.75 -8.57 -8.66
CA ASN A 49 1.04 -8.95 -7.27
C ASN A 49 2.22 -8.16 -6.66
N THR A 50 2.63 -7.08 -7.33
CA THR A 50 3.67 -6.15 -6.87
C THR A 50 3.09 -4.84 -6.35
N ASP A 51 1.80 -4.60 -6.62
CA ASP A 51 1.14 -3.33 -6.37
C ASP A 51 -0.08 -3.56 -5.48
N THR A 52 -0.26 -2.65 -4.53
CA THR A 52 -1.40 -2.68 -3.61
C THR A 52 -2.46 -1.70 -4.09
N VAL A 53 -3.72 -2.15 -4.12
CA VAL A 53 -4.88 -1.32 -4.42
C VAL A 53 -5.64 -1.05 -3.13
N TYR A 54 -5.95 0.21 -2.88
CA TYR A 54 -6.76 0.64 -1.74
C TYR A 54 -8.19 0.91 -2.20
N VAL A 55 -9.17 0.38 -1.46
CA VAL A 55 -10.59 0.62 -1.66
C VAL A 55 -11.14 1.18 -0.36
N LEU A 56 -11.65 2.41 -0.42
CA LEU A 56 -12.16 3.12 0.75
C LEU A 56 -13.69 3.09 0.77
N PHE A 57 -14.26 3.01 1.97
CA PHE A 57 -15.70 3.01 2.16
C PHE A 57 -16.23 4.44 2.14
N GLY A 58 -17.10 4.74 1.17
CA GLY A 58 -17.56 6.11 0.92
C GLY A 58 -18.40 6.74 2.03
N ASP A 59 -18.86 5.96 3.00
CA ASP A 59 -19.54 6.45 4.22
C ASP A 59 -18.60 6.61 5.42
N LYS A 60 -17.35 6.16 5.30
CA LYS A 60 -16.31 6.26 6.34
C LYS A 60 -15.26 7.33 6.04
N VAL A 61 -15.14 7.72 4.78
CA VAL A 61 -14.13 8.67 4.30
C VAL A 61 -14.82 9.90 3.73
N GLU A 62 -14.38 11.07 4.16
CA GLU A 62 -14.84 12.37 3.66
C GLU A 62 -13.98 12.84 2.49
N ALA A 63 -14.50 13.79 1.69
CA ALA A 63 -13.74 14.36 0.58
C ALA A 63 -12.44 15.04 1.04
N SER A 64 -12.45 15.62 2.26
CA SER A 64 -11.29 16.26 2.88
C SER A 64 -10.17 15.28 3.22
N ASP A 65 -10.45 14.00 3.41
CA ASP A 65 -9.42 13.00 3.70
C ASP A 65 -8.51 12.72 2.48
N PHE A 66 -8.93 13.17 1.29
CA PHE A 66 -8.13 13.13 0.07
C PHE A 66 -7.36 14.43 -0.19
N GLU A 67 -7.50 15.44 0.67
CA GLU A 67 -6.69 16.64 0.57
C GLU A 67 -5.26 16.34 0.98
N VAL A 68 -4.30 16.91 0.24
CA VAL A 68 -2.89 16.76 0.56
C VAL A 68 -2.63 17.45 1.90
N ASP A 69 -2.19 16.70 2.90
CA ASP A 69 -1.77 17.27 4.18
C ASP A 69 -0.54 18.17 3.97
N PRO A 70 -0.68 19.51 4.10
CA PRO A 70 0.43 20.42 3.88
C PRO A 70 1.49 20.33 4.98
N THR A 71 1.17 19.73 6.12
CA THR A 71 2.11 19.47 7.22
C THR A 71 2.95 18.21 6.96
N TYR A 72 2.47 17.32 6.09
CA TYR A 72 3.19 16.13 5.63
C TYR A 72 3.92 16.40 4.30
N ALA A 73 4.86 17.36 4.32
CA ALA A 73 5.73 17.65 3.18
C ALA A 73 7.15 17.16 3.42
N TRP A 74 7.71 16.39 2.49
CA TRP A 74 9.14 16.05 2.47
C TRP A 74 9.82 16.96 1.46
N ILE A 75 10.42 18.04 1.94
CA ILE A 75 11.15 18.99 1.11
C ILE A 75 12.61 18.56 1.11
N PHE A 76 12.98 17.72 0.15
CA PHE A 76 14.34 17.14 0.07
C PHE A 76 15.44 18.15 -0.26
N GLY A 77 15.09 19.37 -0.68
CA GLY A 77 16.03 20.47 -0.90
C GLY A 77 16.39 21.27 0.35
N ASP A 78 15.79 20.94 1.50
CA ASP A 78 16.13 21.52 2.80
C ASP A 78 16.53 20.38 3.75
N GLN A 79 17.71 20.54 4.35
CA GLN A 79 18.32 19.53 5.19
C GLN A 79 17.42 19.18 6.39
N ALA A 80 16.81 20.19 7.03
CA ALA A 80 15.96 20.00 8.21
C ALA A 80 14.54 19.53 7.87
N ALA A 81 14.06 19.77 6.64
CA ALA A 81 12.69 19.45 6.24
C ALA A 81 12.54 18.12 5.47
N GLY A 82 13.62 17.57 4.90
CA GLY A 82 13.49 16.33 4.14
C GLY A 82 14.77 15.55 3.82
N GLU A 83 15.94 16.19 3.75
CA GLU A 83 17.17 15.47 3.34
C GLU A 83 17.55 14.36 4.33
N ASP A 84 17.54 14.61 5.64
CA ASP A 84 17.87 13.60 6.65
C ASP A 84 16.92 12.39 6.56
N LYS A 85 15.62 12.64 6.36
CA LYS A 85 14.62 11.57 6.18
C LYS A 85 14.85 10.79 4.89
N LEU A 86 15.31 11.44 3.82
CA LEU A 86 15.66 10.80 2.57
C LEU A 86 16.91 9.91 2.72
N ILE A 87 17.92 10.40 3.43
CA ILE A 87 19.12 9.65 3.77
C ILE A 87 18.74 8.40 4.56
N ASP A 88 17.91 8.54 5.60
CA ASP A 88 17.45 7.41 6.43
C ASP A 88 16.67 6.38 5.60
N LEU A 89 15.79 6.83 4.70
CA LEU A 89 15.04 5.95 3.80
C LEU A 89 15.98 5.19 2.83
N CYS A 90 16.92 5.91 2.21
CA CYS A 90 17.87 5.36 1.24
C CYS A 90 18.92 4.44 1.88
N ALA A 91 19.24 4.63 3.16
CA ALA A 91 20.15 3.76 3.91
C ALA A 91 19.66 2.31 3.97
N VAL A 92 18.34 2.09 4.11
CA VAL A 92 17.75 0.74 4.14
C VAL A 92 18.02 -0.03 2.84
N VAL A 93 18.06 0.68 1.72
CA VAL A 93 18.31 0.11 0.39
C VAL A 93 19.75 0.28 -0.08
N LYS A 94 20.65 0.76 0.79
CA LYS A 94 22.08 1.01 0.51
C LYS A 94 22.34 1.95 -0.67
N VAL A 95 21.50 2.97 -0.80
CA VAL A 95 21.66 4.04 -1.78
C VAL A 95 22.24 5.27 -1.08
N GLU A 96 23.25 5.87 -1.70
CA GLU A 96 23.91 7.08 -1.18
C GLU A 96 23.23 8.32 -1.76
N VAL A 97 22.89 9.28 -0.91
CA VAL A 97 22.26 10.55 -1.28
C VAL A 97 23.31 11.64 -1.21
N ASN A 98 23.54 12.34 -2.32
CA ASN A 98 24.50 13.44 -2.40
C ASN A 98 23.74 14.74 -2.69
N ALA A 99 23.78 15.69 -1.76
CA ALA A 99 23.40 17.07 -2.05
C ALA A 99 24.42 17.68 -3.02
N THR A 100 23.92 18.38 -4.06
CA THR A 100 24.76 19.07 -5.06
C THR A 100 25.16 20.44 -4.57
#